data_AF-A0A1F6LMS4-F1
#
_entry.id   AF-A0A1F6LMS4-F1
#
_cell.length_a   1.000
_cell.length_b   1.000
_cell.length_c   1.000
_cell.angle_alpha   90.00
_cell.angle_beta   90.00
_cell.angle_gamma   90.00
#
_symmetry.space_group_name_H-M   'P 1'
#
loop_
_entity.id
_entity.type
_entity.pdbx_description
1 polymer ?
#
loop_
_entity_poly.entity_id
_entity_poly.type
_entity_poly.pdbx_seq_one_letter_code
_entity_poly.pdbx_strand_id
1 'polypeptide(L)'
;MDKSLGEVFREQTHAKDLTAEDLVKKTGVGTRSLVFQFWAGRTFPPLHKLISMFNLVGMEFHIYVNGQLRKLKLDGRRGLSDAERVLVGDPGEVGLLDGLTPSQGEAILAQANFFREYNARKQSAKPASARRRADAAA
;
A
#
# COMPACT_ATOMS: atom_id res chain seq x y z
N MET A 1 -2.44 -13.45 28.95
CA MET A 1 -2.94 -12.28 28.19
C MET A 1 -2.32 -12.39 26.82
N ASP A 2 -3.12 -12.55 25.77
CA ASP A 2 -2.61 -12.71 24.41
C ASP A 2 -2.09 -11.37 23.91
N LYS A 3 -0.84 -11.32 23.44
CA LYS A 3 -0.25 -10.11 22.86
C LYS A 3 -0.93 -9.81 21.53
N SER A 4 -1.25 -8.54 21.30
CA SER A 4 -1.68 -8.07 20.00
C SER A 4 -0.55 -8.17 18.97
N LEU A 5 -0.90 -8.23 17.69
CA LEU A 5 0.09 -8.23 16.61
C LEU A 5 1.00 -7.00 16.65
N GLY A 6 0.46 -5.84 17.04
CA GLY A 6 1.23 -4.61 17.20
C GLY A 6 2.30 -4.69 18.29
N GLU A 7 1.98 -5.35 19.40
CA GLU A 7 2.93 -5.58 20.51
C GLU A 7 4.01 -6.58 20.10
N VAL A 8 3.65 -7.70 19.48
CA VAL A 8 4.61 -8.69 18.97
C VAL A 8 5.56 -8.04 17.95
N PHE A 9 5.02 -7.25 17.03
CA PHE A 9 5.82 -6.54 16.04
C PHE A 9 6.76 -5.50 16.68
N ARG A 10 6.30 -4.77 17.70
CA ARG A 10 7.13 -3.81 18.44
C ARG A 10 8.30 -4.51 19.14
N GLU A 11 8.07 -5.65 19.78
CA GLU A 11 9.13 -6.45 20.41
C GLU A 11 10.17 -6.89 19.38
N GLN A 12 9.73 -7.41 18.23
CA GLN A 12 10.64 -7.80 17.15
C GLN A 12 11.41 -6.60 16.56
N THR A 13 10.77 -5.44 16.49
CA THR A 13 11.43 -4.21 16.03
C THR A 13 12.57 -3.83 16.98
N HIS A 14 12.33 -3.84 18.29
CA HIS A 14 13.34 -3.54 19.29
C HIS A 14 14.44 -4.60 19.36
N ALA A 15 14.11 -5.89 19.16
CA ALA A 15 15.09 -6.97 19.09
C ALA A 15 16.04 -6.87 17.88
N LYS A 16 15.72 -6.03 16.89
CA LYS A 16 16.57 -5.72 15.73
C LYS A 16 17.27 -4.36 15.84
N ASP A 17 17.22 -3.73 17.01
CA ASP A 17 17.75 -2.38 17.26
C ASP A 17 17.21 -1.33 16.27
N LEU A 18 15.95 -1.50 15.83
CA LEU A 18 15.29 -0.57 14.93
C LEU A 18 14.39 0.39 15.70
N THR A 19 14.35 1.63 15.22
CA THR A 19 13.40 2.64 15.70
C THR A 19 12.20 2.75 14.77
N ALA A 20 11.14 3.42 15.23
CA ALA A 20 10.01 3.78 14.35
C ALA A 20 10.47 4.63 13.17
N GLU A 21 11.52 5.44 13.33
CA GLU A 21 12.09 6.24 12.24
C GLU A 21 12.79 5.38 11.20
N ASP A 22 13.51 4.34 11.63
CA ASP A 22 14.15 3.38 10.71
C ASP A 22 13.10 2.62 9.90
N LEU A 23 12.00 2.22 10.53
CA LEU A 23 10.89 1.58 9.82
C LEU A 23 10.33 2.47 8.72
N VAL A 24 10.09 3.76 9.01
CA VAL A 24 9.62 4.74 8.02
C VAL A 24 10.64 4.87 6.88
N LYS A 25 11.92 5.07 7.18
CA LYS A 25 12.98 5.25 6.16
C LYS A 25 13.18 4.01 5.29
N LYS A 26 13.25 2.82 5.89
CA LYS A 26 13.59 1.57 5.20
C LYS A 26 12.40 0.96 4.44
N THR A 27 11.18 1.14 4.94
CA THR A 27 9.98 0.54 4.31
C THR A 27 9.14 1.55 3.52
N GLY A 28 9.34 2.84 3.78
CA GLY A 28 8.50 3.92 3.27
C GLY A 28 7.09 3.89 3.87
N VAL A 29 6.92 3.36 5.10
CA VAL A 29 5.63 3.36 5.79
C VAL A 29 5.34 4.77 6.31
N GLY A 30 4.55 5.53 5.54
CA GLY A 30 3.96 6.82 5.92
C GLY A 30 4.78 7.64 6.92
N THR A 31 4.28 7.74 8.15
CA THR A 31 4.87 8.56 9.23
C THR A 31 5.16 7.72 10.48
N ARG A 32 5.99 8.25 11.40
CA ARG A 32 6.23 7.63 12.72
C ARG A 32 4.93 7.45 13.52
N SER A 33 3.98 8.38 13.36
CA SER A 33 2.66 8.29 14.02
C SER A 33 1.90 7.04 13.58
N LEU A 34 1.94 6.70 12.28
CA LEU A 34 1.31 5.50 11.75
C LEU A 34 1.92 4.22 12.36
N VAL A 35 3.24 4.19 12.54
CA VAL A 35 3.94 3.07 13.20
C VAL A 35 3.49 2.92 14.66
N PHE A 36 3.42 4.02 15.42
CA PHE A 36 2.96 3.97 16.81
C PHE A 36 1.49 3.57 16.94
N GLN A 37 0.63 4.05 16.05
CA GLN A 37 -0.77 3.64 16.01
C GLN A 37 -0.92 2.15 15.68
N PHE A 38 -0.06 1.60 14.82
CA PHE A 38 -0.01 0.17 14.54
C PHE A 38 0.46 -0.63 15.76
N TRP A 39 1.51 -0.20 16.45
CA TRP A 39 1.96 -0.85 17.70
C TRP A 39 0.87 -0.86 18.77
N ALA A 40 0.06 0.19 18.84
CA ALA A 40 -1.08 0.28 19.74
C ALA A 40 -2.33 -0.47 19.24
N GLY A 41 -2.26 -1.18 18.10
CA GLY A 41 -3.39 -1.91 17.52
C GLY A 41 -4.54 -1.04 17.02
N ARG A 42 -4.32 0.27 16.82
CA ARG A 42 -5.37 1.23 16.44
C ARG A 42 -5.60 1.34 14.94
N THR A 43 -4.60 0.97 14.14
CA THR A 43 -4.65 1.06 12.69
C THR A 43 -3.74 0.05 12.05
N PHE A 44 -4.00 -0.28 10.79
CA PHE A 44 -3.16 -1.14 9.98
C PHE A 44 -2.56 -0.32 8.82
N PRO A 45 -1.22 -0.33 8.65
CA PRO A 45 -0.62 0.19 7.43
C PRO A 45 -1.14 -0.56 6.20
N PRO A 46 -1.07 0.04 4.99
CA PRO A 46 -1.38 -0.66 3.75
C PRO A 46 -0.61 -1.99 3.67
N LEU A 47 -1.27 -3.05 3.18
CA LEU A 47 -0.74 -4.42 3.21
C LEU A 47 0.70 -4.55 2.68
N HIS A 48 1.01 -3.89 1.55
CA HIS A 48 2.35 -3.90 0.97
C HIS A 48 3.43 -3.26 1.88
N LYS A 49 3.05 -2.26 2.69
CA LYS A 49 3.93 -1.67 3.72
C LYS A 49 4.05 -2.58 4.92
N LEU A 50 2.96 -3.20 5.36
CA LEU A 50 2.96 -4.15 6.45
C LEU A 50 3.88 -5.36 6.16
N ILE A 51 3.82 -5.91 4.95
CA ILE A 51 4.72 -6.99 4.51
C ILE A 51 6.18 -6.52 4.51
N SER A 52 6.45 -5.30 4.02
CA SER A 52 7.79 -4.71 4.04
C SER A 52 8.33 -4.53 5.47
N MET A 53 7.48 -4.10 6.39
CA MET A 53 7.80 -3.95 7.81
C MET A 53 8.09 -5.31 8.46
N PHE A 54 7.26 -6.33 8.20
CA PHE A 54 7.43 -7.67 8.76
C PHE A 54 8.74 -8.30 8.30
N ASN A 55 9.02 -8.26 7.00
CA ASN A 55 10.27 -8.78 6.46
C ASN A 55 11.50 -8.09 7.09
N LEU A 56 11.42 -6.77 7.31
CA LEU A 56 12.52 -6.01 7.92
C LEU A 56 12.83 -6.45 9.36
N VAL A 57 11.81 -6.87 10.12
CA VAL A 57 11.98 -7.35 11.51
C VAL A 57 12.12 -8.87 11.61
N GLY A 58 12.17 -9.59 10.49
CA GLY A 58 12.28 -11.05 10.45
C GLY A 58 10.97 -11.80 10.67
N MET A 59 9.83 -11.13 10.54
CA MET A 59 8.50 -11.75 10.53
C MET A 59 8.06 -12.08 9.11
N GLU A 60 7.27 -13.14 8.95
CA GLU A 60 6.75 -13.56 7.66
C GLU A 60 5.23 -13.36 7.58
N PHE A 61 4.75 -12.86 6.44
CA PHE A 61 3.32 -12.75 6.18
C PHE A 61 2.83 -13.98 5.41
N HIS A 62 1.91 -14.72 6.01
CA HIS A 62 1.30 -15.91 5.41
C HIS A 62 -0.20 -15.69 5.20
N ILE A 63 -0.74 -16.26 4.13
CA ILE A 63 -2.17 -16.28 3.82
C ILE A 63 -2.65 -17.71 3.64
N TYR A 64 -3.87 -18.00 4.08
CA TYR A 64 -4.52 -19.27 3.79
C TYR A 64 -5.29 -19.14 2.48
N VAL A 65 -4.93 -19.94 1.47
CA VAL A 65 -5.59 -20.01 0.17
C VAL A 65 -5.88 -21.47 -0.13
N ASN A 66 -7.14 -21.81 -0.39
CA ASN A 66 -7.58 -23.17 -0.71
C ASN A 66 -7.10 -24.22 0.30
N GLY A 67 -7.19 -23.91 1.61
CA GLY A 67 -6.76 -24.80 2.69
C GLY A 67 -5.25 -24.93 2.85
N GLN A 68 -4.44 -24.17 2.11
CA GLN A 68 -2.99 -24.20 2.19
C GLN A 68 -2.42 -22.87 2.67
N LEU A 69 -1.46 -22.95 3.58
CA LEU A 69 -0.70 -21.77 4.02
C LEU A 69 0.32 -21.40 2.93
N ARG A 70 0.26 -20.16 2.46
CA ARG A 70 1.14 -19.62 1.42
C ARG A 70 1.85 -18.37 1.96
N LYS A 71 3.18 -18.34 1.85
CA LYS A 71 3.99 -17.15 2.15
C LYS A 71 3.81 -16.12 1.04
N LEU A 72 3.41 -14.90 1.40
CA LEU A 72 3.28 -13.81 0.44
C LEU A 72 4.64 -13.15 0.23
N LYS A 73 5.19 -13.25 -0.99
CA LYS A 73 6.41 -12.54 -1.40
C LYS A 73 6.02 -11.37 -2.29
N LEU A 74 6.53 -10.18 -1.98
CA LEU A 74 6.52 -9.06 -2.89
C LEU A 74 7.79 -9.15 -3.74
N ASP A 75 7.74 -9.85 -4.87
CA ASP A 75 8.84 -9.85 -5.84
C ASP A 75 8.81 -8.54 -6.63
N GLY A 76 9.95 -7.85 -6.69
CA GLY A 76 10.20 -6.79 -7.66
C GLY A 76 9.40 -5.49 -7.49
N ARG A 77 9.92 -4.57 -6.67
CA ARG A 77 9.70 -3.15 -6.96
C ARG A 77 10.37 -2.84 -8.31
N ARG A 78 9.61 -2.81 -9.42
CA ARG A 78 9.95 -1.85 -10.48
C ARG A 78 9.87 -0.47 -9.83
N GLY A 79 10.93 0.32 -9.96
CA GLY A 79 11.01 1.68 -9.43
C GLY A 79 9.99 2.57 -10.13
N LEU A 80 8.73 2.49 -9.74
CA LEU A 80 7.68 3.36 -10.24
C LEU A 80 7.85 4.76 -9.62
N SER A 81 7.86 5.76 -10.48
CA SER A 81 7.88 7.18 -10.15
C SER A 81 6.67 7.57 -9.29
N ASP A 82 6.76 8.69 -8.57
CA ASP A 82 5.64 9.18 -7.74
C ASP A 82 4.37 9.50 -8.57
N ALA A 83 4.49 9.70 -9.89
CA ALA A 83 3.36 9.84 -10.80
C ALA A 83 2.64 8.50 -11.05
N GLU A 84 3.39 7.40 -11.13
CA GLU A 84 2.88 6.05 -11.34
C GLU A 84 2.28 5.46 -10.05
N ARG A 85 2.76 5.87 -8.87
CA ARG A 85 2.18 5.46 -7.57
C ARG A 85 0.75 5.93 -7.32
N VAL A 86 0.31 6.97 -8.02
CA VAL A 86 -1.06 7.49 -7.95
C VAL A 86 -2.00 6.68 -8.86
N LEU A 87 -1.44 5.87 -9.77
CA LEU A 87 -2.16 5.17 -10.82
C LEU A 87 -1.99 3.65 -10.66
N VAL A 88 -2.91 3.04 -9.92
CA VAL A 88 -3.35 1.64 -10.10
C VAL A 88 -2.35 0.58 -9.61
N GLY A 89 -2.90 -0.51 -9.06
CA GLY A 89 -2.13 -1.71 -8.71
C GLY A 89 -1.35 -2.26 -9.89
N ASP A 90 -0.40 -3.15 -9.60
CA ASP A 90 0.51 -3.72 -10.59
C ASP A 90 -0.22 -4.18 -11.87
N PRO A 91 0.28 -3.84 -13.07
CA PRO A 91 -0.18 -4.47 -14.30
C PRO A 91 0.26 -5.94 -14.28
N GLY A 92 -0.60 -6.79 -13.73
CA GLY A 92 -0.56 -8.22 -13.98
C GLY A 92 -1.25 -8.52 -15.31
N GLU A 93 -0.80 -9.55 -16.02
CA GLU A 93 -1.71 -10.24 -16.93
C GLU A 93 -2.92 -10.67 -16.09
N VAL A 94 -4.08 -10.06 -16.33
CA VAL A 94 -5.34 -10.64 -15.87
C VAL A 94 -5.44 -11.93 -16.65
N GLY A 95 -4.99 -13.03 -16.04
CA GLY A 95 -5.06 -14.36 -16.62
C GLY A 95 -6.45 -14.54 -17.18
N LEU A 96 -6.50 -14.65 -18.51
CA LEU A 96 -7.64 -14.83 -19.39
C LEU A 96 -8.99 -14.37 -18.80
N LEU A 97 -9.54 -13.27 -19.33
CA LEU A 97 -10.96 -12.91 -19.16
C LEU A 97 -11.92 -14.01 -19.70
N ASP A 98 -11.38 -15.11 -20.22
CA ASP A 98 -12.11 -16.31 -20.64
C ASP A 98 -12.80 -16.93 -19.43
N GLY A 99 -14.11 -16.72 -19.35
CA GLY A 99 -14.95 -17.20 -18.26
C GLY A 99 -15.83 -16.12 -17.63
N LEU A 100 -15.60 -14.84 -17.95
CA LEU A 100 -16.51 -13.78 -17.55
C LEU A 100 -17.75 -13.78 -18.44
N THR A 101 -18.91 -13.65 -17.80
CA THR A 101 -20.13 -13.28 -18.54
C THR A 101 -19.99 -11.85 -19.08
N PRO A 102 -20.70 -11.49 -20.16
CA PRO A 102 -20.68 -10.14 -20.70
C PRO A 102 -20.92 -9.05 -19.65
N SER A 103 -21.89 -9.27 -18.75
CA SER A 103 -22.21 -8.34 -17.66
C SER A 103 -21.06 -8.11 -16.67
N GLN A 104 -20.25 -9.13 -16.39
CA GLN A 104 -19.09 -9.03 -15.51
C GLN A 104 -17.94 -8.30 -16.20
N GLY A 105 -17.75 -8.55 -17.50
CA GLY A 105 -16.80 -7.80 -18.32
C GLY A 105 -17.14 -6.31 -18.37
N GLU A 106 -18.41 -5.98 -18.58
CA GLU A 106 -18.91 -4.60 -18.59
C GLU A 106 -18.72 -3.90 -17.23
N ALA A 107 -19.00 -4.59 -16.12
CA ALA A 107 -18.79 -4.05 -14.78
C ALA A 107 -17.30 -3.74 -14.50
N ILE A 108 -16.40 -4.62 -14.92
CA ILE A 108 -14.95 -4.41 -14.78
C ILE A 108 -14.50 -3.22 -15.64
N LEU A 109 -15.00 -3.11 -16.87
CA LEU A 109 -14.71 -1.99 -17.77
C LEU A 109 -15.24 -0.66 -17.21
N ALA A 110 -16.45 -0.65 -16.66
CA ALA A 110 -17.03 0.52 -16.02
C ALA A 110 -16.20 0.98 -14.81
N GLN A 111 -15.77 0.03 -13.97
CA GLN A 111 -14.92 0.32 -12.82
C GLN A 111 -13.55 0.87 -13.25
N ALA A 112 -12.94 0.30 -14.30
CA ALA A 112 -11.67 0.77 -14.85
C ALA A 112 -11.79 2.18 -15.46
N ASN A 113 -12.91 2.47 -16.13
CA ASN A 113 -13.19 3.80 -16.68
C ASN A 113 -13.41 4.84 -15.58
N PHE A 114 -14.14 4.49 -14.52
CA PHE A 114 -14.31 5.36 -13.36
C PHE A 114 -12.96 5.76 -12.74
N PHE A 115 -12.05 4.81 -12.53
CA PHE A 115 -10.72 5.13 -12.00
C PHE A 115 -9.90 6.01 -12.94
N ARG A 116 -9.98 5.78 -14.26
CA ARG A 116 -9.31 6.64 -15.26
C ARG A 116 -9.81 8.07 -15.19
N GLU A 117 -11.13 8.28 -15.17
CA GLU A 117 -11.73 9.62 -15.08
C GLU A 117 -11.42 10.31 -13.75
N TYR A 118 -11.55 9.59 -12.63
CA TYR A 118 -11.26 10.12 -11.31
C TYR A 118 -9.81 10.61 -11.20
N ASN A 119 -8.87 9.85 -11.75
CA ASN A 119 -7.46 10.20 -11.76
C ASN A 119 -7.17 11.38 -12.69
N ALA A 120 -7.79 11.45 -13.87
CA ALA A 120 -7.68 12.61 -14.76
C ALA A 120 -8.15 13.90 -14.07
N ARG A 121 -9.29 13.84 -13.36
CA ARG A 121 -9.82 14.97 -12.58
C ARG A 121 -8.86 15.39 -11.47
N LYS A 122 -8.30 14.45 -10.71
CA LYS A 122 -7.30 14.72 -9.65
C LYS A 122 -6.02 15.38 -10.19
N GLN A 123 -5.55 14.99 -11.37
CA GLN A 123 -4.37 15.59 -11.99
C GLN A 123 -4.66 17.00 -12.53
N SER A 124 -5.81 17.21 -13.18
CA SER A 124 -6.23 18.53 -13.68
C SER A 124 -6.54 19.55 -12.58
N ALA A 125 -6.75 19.13 -11.33
CA ALA A 125 -6.96 20.02 -10.18
C ALA A 125 -5.65 20.56 -9.55
N LYS A 126 -4.48 19.98 -9.87
CA LYS A 126 -3.18 20.43 -9.35
C LYS A 126 -2.67 21.77 -9.91
N PRO A 127 -2.88 22.18 -11.17
CA PRO A 127 -2.35 23.45 -11.68
C PRO A 127 -3.07 24.70 -11.11
N ALA A 128 -4.35 24.58 -10.75
CA ALA A 128 -5.15 25.72 -10.29
C ALA A 128 -4.76 26.21 -8.87
N SER A 129 -4.30 25.30 -8.01
CA SER A 129 -3.89 25.65 -6.64
C SER A 129 -2.43 26.11 -6.55
N ALA A 130 -1.59 25.76 -7.52
CA ALA A 130 -0.20 26.24 -7.61
C ALA A 130 -0.14 27.70 -8.09
N ARG A 131 -0.92 28.08 -9.12
CA ARG A 131 -1.02 29.47 -9.58
C ARG A 131 -1.59 30.42 -8.51
N ARG A 132 -2.67 30.03 -7.83
CA ARG A 132 -3.24 30.85 -6.74
C ARG A 132 -2.29 31.10 -5.56
N ARG A 133 -1.29 30.24 -5.34
CA ARG A 133 -0.26 30.48 -4.31
C ARG A 133 0.86 31.39 -4.81
N ALA A 134 1.17 31.35 -6.10
CA ALA A 134 2.13 32.26 -6.70
C ALA A 134 1.57 33.70 -6.77
N ASP A 135 0.29 33.85 -7.13
CA ASP A 135 -0.38 35.15 -7.19
C ASP A 135 -0.65 35.76 -5.81
N ALA A 136 -0.71 34.95 -4.75
CA ALA A 136 -0.84 35.42 -3.36
C ALA A 136 0.51 35.73 -2.69
N ALA A 137 1.63 35.44 -3.36
CA ALA A 137 2.99 35.68 -2.88
C ALA A 137 3.71 36.81 -3.65
N ALA A 138 3.04 37.41 -4.63
CA ALA A 138 3.45 38.62 -5.36
C ALA A 138 2.67 39.83 -4.84
#